data_AF-A0A392V1I0-F1
#
_entry.id   AF-A0A392V1I0-F1
#
_cell.length_a   1.000
_cell.length_b   1.000
_cell.length_c   1.000
_cell.angle_alpha   90.00
_cell.angle_beta   90.00
_cell.angle_gamma   90.00
#
_symmetry.space_group_name_H-M   'P 1'
#
loop_
_entity.id
_entity.type
_entity.pdbx_description
1 polymer ?
#
loop_
_entity_poly.entity_id
_entity_poly.type
_entity_poly.pdbx_seq_one_letter_code
_entity_poly.pdbx_strand_id
1 'polypeptide(L)' 'QNEYNMNNERSTKTPGVLQLDKKTAYLKEIDVLNLKLAEKVTLEAKVKQVKEVYDFCQEDHPNGHCTPEGNTEEA' A
#
# COMPACT_ATOMS: atom_id res chain seq x y z
N GLN A 1 -36.04 -51.20 -16.99
CA GLN A 1 -36.69 -50.13 -16.22
C GLN A 1 -35.62 -49.41 -15.41
N ASN A 2 -35.36 -48.17 -15.84
CA ASN A 2 -34.58 -47.04 -15.30
C ASN A 2 -33.27 -47.27 -14.54
N GLU A 3 -32.17 -47.10 -15.28
CA GLU A 3 -30.97 -46.43 -14.82
C GLU A 3 -31.32 -45.02 -14.34
N TYR A 4 -31.16 -44.74 -13.04
CA TYR A 4 -30.98 -43.37 -12.59
C TYR A 4 -29.72 -43.33 -11.74
N ASN A 5 -28.60 -43.30 -12.46
CA ASN A 5 -27.28 -42.93 -11.97
C ASN A 5 -27.31 -41.47 -11.51
N MET A 6 -27.73 -41.23 -10.25
CA MET A 6 -27.39 -39.98 -9.56
C MET A 6 -26.04 -40.15 -8.88
N ASN A 7 -24.99 -40.11 -9.70
CA ASN A 7 -23.82 -39.32 -9.35
C ASN A 7 -24.32 -37.89 -9.12
N ASN A 8 -24.88 -37.62 -7.95
CA ASN A 8 -24.93 -36.27 -7.45
C ASN A 8 -23.47 -35.91 -7.24
N GLU A 9 -22.89 -35.30 -8.25
CA GLU A 9 -21.78 -34.36 -8.19
C GLU A 9 -22.14 -33.28 -7.15
N ARG A 10 -22.28 -33.69 -5.88
CA ARG A 10 -22.35 -32.79 -4.73
C ARG A 10 -20.95 -32.20 -4.69
N SER A 11 -20.81 -31.12 -5.44
CA SER A 11 -19.67 -30.24 -5.55
C SER A 11 -18.77 -30.44 -4.34
N THR A 12 -17.65 -31.12 -4.55
CA THR A 12 -16.66 -31.53 -3.54
C THR A 12 -15.90 -30.32 -2.97
N LYS A 13 -16.56 -29.17 -2.86
CA LYS A 13 -16.05 -28.04 -2.10
C LYS A 13 -16.28 -28.34 -0.63
N THR A 14 -15.32 -29.02 -0.02
CA THR A 14 -15.26 -29.21 1.42
C THR A 14 -15.38 -27.84 2.09
N PRO A 15 -16.31 -27.62 3.04
CA PRO A 15 -16.53 -26.32 3.68
C PRO A 15 -15.26 -25.68 4.30
N GLY A 16 -14.24 -26.48 4.61
CA GLY A 16 -12.92 -26.01 5.07
C GLY A 16 -12.08 -25.34 3.99
N VAL A 17 -12.17 -25.78 2.72
CA VAL A 17 -11.43 -25.18 1.60
C VAL A 17 -11.92 -23.75 1.36
N LEU A 18 -13.24 -23.54 1.31
CA LEU A 18 -13.84 -22.21 1.15
C LEU A 18 -13.49 -21.26 2.31
N GLN A 19 -13.29 -21.77 3.53
CA GLN A 19 -12.84 -20.95 4.67
C GLN A 19 -11.35 -20.59 4.57
N LEU A 20 -10.51 -21.51 4.10
CA LEU A 20 -9.09 -21.24 3.81
C LEU A 20 -8.94 -20.22 2.67
N ASP A 21 -9.78 -20.30 1.64
CA ASP A 21 -9.81 -19.34 0.52
C ASP A 21 -10.14 -17.93 1.03
N LYS A 22 -11.15 -17.79 1.92
CA LYS A 22 -11.50 -16.50 2.55
C LYS A 22 -10.38 -15.95 3.40
N LYS A 23 -9.76 -16.78 4.26
CA LYS A 23 -8.61 -16.37 5.08
C LYS A 23 -7.45 -15.90 4.20
N THR A 24 -7.19 -16.62 3.10
CA THR A 24 -6.14 -16.28 2.15
C THR A 24 -6.43 -14.96 1.44
N ALA A 25 -7.69 -14.74 1.02
CA ALA A 25 -8.12 -13.48 0.43
C ALA A 25 -7.91 -12.29 1.38
N TYR A 26 -8.30 -12.42 2.64
CA TYR A 26 -8.09 -11.35 3.64
C TYR A 26 -6.61 -11.08 3.90
N LEU A 27 -5.76 -12.11 3.96
CA LEU A 27 -4.31 -11.92 4.11
C LEU A 27 -3.73 -11.13 2.93
N LYS A 28 -4.13 -11.46 1.70
CA LYS A 28 -3.69 -10.71 0.51
C LYS A 28 -4.19 -9.27 0.50
N GLU A 29 -5.41 -9.03 0.98
CA GLU A 29 -5.94 -7.67 1.12
C GLU A 29 -5.14 -6.87 2.14
N ILE A 30 -4.78 -7.46 3.29
CA ILE A 30 -3.91 -6.84 4.30
C ILE A 30 -2.54 -6.50 3.72
N ASP A 31 -1.91 -7.41 2.96
CA ASP A 31 -0.62 -7.17 2.31
C ASP A 31 -0.69 -5.95 1.37
N VAL A 32 -1.75 -5.86 0.56
CA VAL A 32 -1.97 -4.73 -0.34
C VAL A 32 -2.19 -3.43 0.42
N LEU A 33 -2.96 -3.45 1.52
CA LEU A 33 -3.18 -2.28 2.36
C LEU A 33 -1.90 -1.80 3.02
N ASN A 34 -1.07 -2.72 3.52
CA ASN A 34 0.24 -2.39 4.10
C ASN A 34 1.18 -1.75 3.08
N LEU A 35 1.21 -2.26 1.84
CA LEU A 35 2.00 -1.66 0.76
C LEU A 35 1.56 -0.22 0.47
N LYS A 36 0.24 0.00 0.32
CA LYS A 36 -0.31 1.34 0.10
C LYS A 36 -0.02 2.31 1.25
N LEU A 37 -0.03 1.83 2.49
CA LEU A 37 0.34 2.63 3.66
C LEU A 37 1.82 3.04 3.62
N ALA A 38 2.72 2.12 3.28
CA ALA A 38 4.15 2.42 3.15
C ALA A 38 4.44 3.45 2.05
N GLU A 39 3.76 3.32 0.90
CA GLU A 39 3.83 4.28 -0.20
C GLU A 39 3.34 5.66 0.24
N LYS A 40 2.19 5.72 0.94
CA LYS A 40 1.65 6.98 1.48
C LYS A 40 2.62 7.65 2.45
N VAL A 41 3.20 6.92 3.40
CA VAL A 41 4.17 7.47 4.37
C VAL A 41 5.38 8.07 3.65
N THR A 42 5.89 7.38 2.62
CA THR A 42 7.00 7.88 1.81
C THR A 42 6.62 9.14 1.04
N LEU A 43 5.42 9.19 0.46
CA LEU A 43 4.92 10.37 -0.25
C LEU A 43 4.73 11.54 0.71
N GLU A 44 4.17 11.32 1.90
CA GLU A 44 4.00 12.34 2.93
C GLU A 44 5.34 12.92 3.40
N ALA A 45 6.37 12.09 3.56
CA ALA A 45 7.72 12.56 3.87
C ALA A 45 8.29 13.46 2.76
N LYS A 46 8.12 13.07 1.48
CA LYS A 46 8.54 13.89 0.33
C LYS A 46 7.77 15.20 0.25
N VAL A 47 6.45 15.18 0.45
CA VAL A 47 5.61 16.38 0.47
C VAL A 47 6.03 17.32 1.59
N LYS A 48 6.34 16.78 2.77
CA LYS A 48 6.86 17.57 3.88
C LYS A 48 8.19 18.24 3.52
N GLN A 49 9.14 17.51 2.96
CA GLN A 49 10.42 18.07 2.49
C GLN A 49 10.22 19.18 1.47
N VAL A 50 9.37 18.97 0.46
CA VAL A 50 9.07 19.98 -0.57
C VAL A 50 8.44 21.22 0.07
N LYS A 51 7.54 21.04 1.02
CA LYS A 51 6.91 22.15 1.74
C LYS A 51 7.93 22.94 2.54
N GLU A 52 8.83 22.28 3.27
CA GLU A 52 9.89 22.95 4.04
C GLU A 52 10.81 23.78 3.13
N VAL A 53 11.19 23.24 1.97
CA VAL A 53 12.00 23.98 0.97
C VAL A 53 11.22 25.16 0.39
N TYR A 54 9.93 24.98 0.10
CA TYR A 54 9.07 26.04 -0.41
C TYR A 54 8.94 27.17 0.60
N ASP A 55 8.59 26.84 1.85
CA ASP A 55 8.43 27.81 2.94
C ASP A 55 9.74 28.58 3.14
N PHE A 56 10.90 27.91 3.14
CA PHE A 56 12.22 28.55 3.23
C PHE A 56 12.45 29.56 2.11
N CYS A 57 12.18 29.21 0.85
CA CYS A 57 12.37 30.15 -0.26
C CYS A 57 11.38 31.31 -0.28
N GLN A 58 10.28 31.25 0.48
CA GLN A 58 9.36 32.38 0.64
C GLN A 58 9.82 33.39 1.68
N GLU A 59 10.80 33.05 2.53
CA GLU A 59 11.33 33.97 3.53
C GLU A 59 12.15 35.10 2.85
N ASP A 60 12.11 36.30 3.43
CA ASP A 60 12.91 37.43 2.94
C ASP A 60 14.40 37.18 3.19
N HIS A 61 15.15 36.84 2.13
CA HIS A 61 16.58 36.62 2.22
C HIS A 61 17.37 37.92 2.02
N PRO A 62 18.33 38.27 2.90
CA PRO A 62 19.10 39.52 2.82
C PRO A 62 19.94 39.64 1.53
N ASN A 63 20.27 38.52 0.88
CA ASN A 63 21.00 38.49 -0.39
C ASN A 63 20.12 38.06 -1.58
N GLY A 64 18.81 37.90 -1.40
CA GLY A 64 17.85 37.50 -2.44
C GLY A 64 18.03 36.10 -3.03
N HIS A 65 19.05 35.35 -2.59
CA HIS A 65 19.33 34.00 -3.07
C HIS A 65 18.74 32.97 -2.10
N CYS A 66 17.82 32.13 -2.58
CA CYS A 66 17.35 30.96 -1.84
C CYS A 66 18.32 29.79 -2.07
N THR A 67 19.09 29.43 -1.06
CA THR A 67 19.83 28.15 -1.02
C THR A 67 19.23 27.28 0.08
N PRO A 68 18.41 26.28 -0.24
CA PRO A 68 18.00 25.31 0.76
C PRO A 68 19.25 24.56 1.22
N GLU A 69 19.60 24.62 2.51
CA GLU A 69 20.60 23.71 3.08
C GLU A 69 20.01 22.29 3.03
N GLY A 70 20.30 21.57 1.95
CA GLY A 70 19.94 20.17 1.79
C GLY A 70 20.93 19.31 2.54
N ASN A 71 20.45 18.61 3.57
CA ASN A 71 21.00 17.40 4.18
C ASN A 71 22.13 16.69 3.40
N THR A 72 23.36 17.21 3.51
CA THR A 72 24.56 16.43 3.18
C THR A 72 24.71 15.35 4.26
N GLU A 73 24.01 14.22 4.10
CA GLU A 73 24.51 12.98 4.68
C GLU A 73 25.69 12.57 3.78
N GLU A 74 26.91 12.87 4.28
CA GLU A 74 28.15 12.41 3.68
C GLU A 74 28.09 10.89 3.50
N ALA A 75 28.48 10.44 2.30
CA ALA A 75 28.48 9.04 1.87
C ALA A 75 29.49 8.17 2.63
#